data_AF-A0A1Y2WYR2-F1
#
_entry.id   AF-A0A1Y2WYR2-F1
#
_cell.length_a   1.000
_cell.length_b   1.000
_cell.length_c   1.000
_cell.angle_alpha   90.00
_cell.angle_beta   90.00
_cell.angle_gamma   90.00
#
_symmetry.space_group_name_H-M   'P 1'
#
loop_
_entity.id
_entity.type
_entity.pdbx_description
1 polymer ?
#
loop_
_entity_poly.entity_id
_entity_poly.type
_entity_poly.pdbx_seq_one_letter_code
_entity_poly.pdbx_strand_id
1 'polypeptide(L)'
;AQCEVFSTTYNPDGIRMGNKILRQRLRGPTLAKYYPPKGPTIGTLERVFKRYELETINEEEEDRQEHLAGVRSRGKGAPKKKSGPPSGKHK
;
A
#
# COMPACT_ATOMS: atom_id res chain seq x y z
N ALA A 1 50.88 -9.73 -0.40
CA ALA A 1 50.89 -8.91 -1.61
C ALA A 1 49.52 -8.82 -2.30
N GLN A 2 48.95 -9.90 -2.89
CA GLN A 2 47.70 -9.79 -3.67
C GLN A 2 46.51 -9.22 -2.89
N CYS A 3 46.25 -9.69 -1.66
CA CYS A 3 45.14 -9.18 -0.84
C CYS A 3 45.26 -7.69 -0.50
N GLU A 4 46.49 -7.20 -0.35
CA GLU A 4 46.82 -5.81 -0.06
C GLU A 4 46.59 -4.92 -1.30
N VAL A 5 47.01 -5.39 -2.47
CA VAL A 5 46.79 -4.69 -3.75
C VAL A 5 45.30 -4.53 -4.07
N PHE A 6 44.47 -5.52 -3.78
CA PHE A 6 43.03 -5.51 -4.11
C PHE A 6 42.10 -5.23 -2.94
N SER A 7 42.64 -4.85 -1.77
CA SER A 7 41.85 -4.60 -0.55
C SER A 7 40.88 -5.75 -0.20
N THR A 8 41.33 -7.00 -0.39
CA THR A 8 40.53 -8.19 -0.07
C THR A 8 40.95 -8.78 1.27
N THR A 9 40.04 -9.53 1.89
CA THR A 9 40.25 -10.13 3.21
C THR A 9 41.19 -11.35 3.12
N TYR A 10 42.32 -11.32 3.83
CA TYR A 10 43.24 -12.45 3.97
C TYR A 10 42.87 -13.29 5.21
N ASN A 11 42.63 -14.60 5.04
CA ASN A 11 42.20 -15.51 6.12
C ASN A 11 42.90 -16.87 6.00
N PRO A 12 44.16 -17.00 6.44
CA PRO A 12 44.96 -18.21 6.29
C PRO A 12 44.44 -19.38 7.15
N ASP A 13 43.87 -19.09 8.32
CA ASP A 13 43.40 -20.09 9.29
C ASP A 13 41.97 -20.58 9.03
N GLY A 14 41.31 -20.05 8.00
CA GLY A 14 39.95 -20.47 7.62
C GLY A 14 38.88 -20.14 8.68
N ILE A 15 39.12 -19.13 9.52
CA ILE A 15 38.22 -18.77 10.62
C ILE A 15 36.90 -18.19 10.10
N ARG A 16 35.79 -18.49 10.77
CA ARG A 16 34.44 -18.00 10.42
C ARG A 16 34.24 -16.54 10.85
N MET A 17 34.75 -15.60 10.06
CA MET A 17 34.66 -14.14 10.36
C MET A 17 33.33 -13.47 9.95
N GLY A 18 32.33 -14.22 9.43
CA GLY A 18 31.03 -13.64 9.04
C GLY A 18 31.01 -12.84 7.72
N ASN A 19 32.13 -12.74 7.00
CA ASN A 19 32.25 -12.02 5.71
C ASN A 19 31.21 -12.44 4.65
N LYS A 20 30.64 -13.65 4.73
CA LYS A 20 29.55 -14.11 3.86
C LYS A 20 28.32 -13.19 3.97
N ILE A 21 27.95 -12.80 5.20
CA ILE A 21 26.76 -11.98 5.44
C ILE A 21 26.99 -10.55 4.96
N LEU A 22 28.18 -10.00 5.18
CA LEU A 22 28.53 -8.64 4.71
C LEU A 22 28.59 -8.53 3.19
N ARG A 23 29.02 -9.59 2.49
CA ARG A 23 29.06 -9.64 1.02
C ARG A 23 27.70 -9.91 0.38
N GLN A 24 26.70 -10.35 1.16
CA GLN A 24 25.36 -10.55 0.62
C GLN A 24 24.75 -9.20 0.24
N ARG A 25 24.34 -9.07 -1.02
CA ARG A 25 23.62 -7.89 -1.49
C ARG A 25 22.26 -7.80 -0.80
N LEU A 26 21.89 -6.61 -0.36
CA LEU A 26 20.58 -6.35 0.23
C LEU A 26 19.46 -6.58 -0.79
N ARG A 27 18.40 -7.30 -0.39
CA ARG A 27 17.19 -7.57 -1.21
C ARG A 27 16.01 -6.66 -0.85
N GLY A 28 16.18 -5.76 0.12
CA GLY A 28 15.12 -4.86 0.60
C GLY A 28 14.42 -4.09 -0.52
N PRO A 29 15.14 -3.40 -1.43
CA PRO A 29 14.52 -2.59 -2.48
C PRO A 29 13.66 -3.40 -3.47
N THR A 30 14.05 -4.64 -3.77
CA THR A 30 13.29 -5.51 -4.67
C THR A 30 12.03 -6.04 -4.01
N LEU A 31 12.11 -6.36 -2.71
CA LEU A 31 10.96 -6.85 -1.94
C LEU A 31 9.95 -5.73 -1.66
N ALA A 32 10.43 -4.51 -1.36
CA ALA A 32 9.56 -3.37 -1.10
C ALA A 32 8.72 -2.97 -2.33
N LYS A 33 9.25 -3.18 -3.55
CA LYS A 33 8.57 -2.87 -4.81
C LYS A 33 7.72 -4.03 -5.35
N TYR A 34 7.34 -4.99 -4.50
CA TYR A 34 6.58 -6.17 -4.93
C TYR A 34 5.23 -5.80 -5.57
N TYR A 35 4.50 -4.87 -4.95
CA TYR A 35 3.29 -4.30 -5.54
C TYR A 35 3.63 -2.99 -6.24
N PRO A 36 3.06 -2.73 -7.43
CA PRO A 36 3.23 -1.45 -8.10
C PRO A 36 2.68 -0.32 -7.22
N PRO A 37 3.33 0.86 -7.20
CA PRO A 37 2.77 2.02 -6.52
C PRO A 37 1.42 2.37 -7.14
N LYS A 38 0.49 2.87 -6.32
CA LYS A 38 -0.82 3.33 -6.80
C LYS A 38 -0.63 4.43 -7.84
N GLY A 39 -1.16 4.22 -9.04
CA GLY A 39 -1.16 5.21 -10.12
C GLY A 39 -2.18 6.34 -9.89
N PRO A 40 -2.30 7.28 -10.85
CA PRO A 40 -3.35 8.30 -10.80
C PRO A 40 -4.72 7.63 -10.78
N THR A 41 -5.59 8.09 -9.87
CA THR A 41 -6.98 7.62 -9.76
C THR A 41 -7.92 8.60 -10.45
N ILE A 42 -9.17 8.23 -10.69
CA ILE A 42 -10.20 9.14 -11.23
C ILE A 42 -10.33 10.42 -10.38
N GLY A 43 -10.22 10.33 -9.05
CA GLY A 43 -10.20 11.54 -8.20
C GLY A 43 -8.96 12.43 -8.38
N THR A 44 -7.85 11.88 -8.88
CA THR A 44 -6.69 12.69 -9.32
C THR A 44 -7.01 13.40 -10.63
N LEU A 45 -7.69 12.72 -11.56
CA LEU A 45 -8.15 13.27 -12.82
C LEU A 45 -9.12 14.44 -12.58
N GLU A 46 -10.16 14.23 -11.78
CA GLU A 46 -11.16 15.23 -11.43
C GLU A 46 -10.53 16.52 -10.91
N ARG A 47 -9.53 16.41 -10.01
CA ARG A 47 -8.83 17.58 -9.45
C ARG A 47 -8.08 18.38 -10.53
N VAL A 48 -7.50 17.71 -11.52
CA VAL A 48 -6.76 18.36 -12.61
C VAL A 48 -7.75 19.03 -13.57
N PHE A 49 -8.80 18.32 -13.97
CA PHE A 49 -9.77 18.77 -14.97
C PHE A 49 -10.72 19.84 -14.45
N LYS A 50 -10.99 19.87 -13.15
CA LYS A 50 -11.76 20.94 -12.50
C LYS A 50 -11.17 22.34 -12.70
N ARG A 51 -9.85 22.45 -12.87
CA ARG A 51 -9.20 23.74 -13.22
C ARG A 51 -9.66 24.28 -14.58
N TYR A 52 -10.00 23.37 -15.49
CA TYR A 52 -10.44 23.68 -16.85
C TYR A 52 -11.97 23.72 -16.96
N GLU A 53 -12.69 23.76 -15.83
CA GLU A 53 -14.16 23.75 -15.78
C GLU A 53 -14.78 22.50 -16.45
N LEU A 54 -14.02 21.40 -16.47
CA LEU A 54 -14.46 20.11 -17.00
C LEU A 54 -14.84 19.18 -15.85
N GLU A 55 -15.96 18.48 -16.02
CA GLU A 55 -16.44 17.44 -15.13
C GLU A 55 -15.95 16.07 -15.57
N THR A 56 -15.69 15.18 -14.60
CA THR A 56 -15.30 13.79 -14.86
C THR A 56 -16.36 12.86 -14.31
N ILE A 57 -16.71 11.83 -15.08
CA ILE A 57 -17.72 10.83 -14.70
C ILE A 57 -16.98 9.58 -14.19
N ASN A 58 -17.45 9.01 -13.08
CA ASN A 58 -16.95 7.75 -12.54
C ASN A 58 -18.10 6.74 -12.45
N GLU A 59 -18.38 6.08 -13.56
CA GLU A 59 -19.52 5.17 -13.73
C GLU A 59 -19.58 4.09 -12.63
N GLU A 60 -18.45 3.46 -12.29
CA GLU A 60 -18.41 2.43 -11.23
C GLU A 60 -18.83 2.97 -9.85
N GLU A 61 -18.49 4.22 -9.55
CA GLU A 61 -18.88 4.86 -8.29
C GLU A 61 -20.33 5.32 -8.32
N GLU A 62 -20.82 5.81 -9.46
CA GLU A 62 -22.22 6.17 -9.66
C GLU A 62 -23.14 4.96 -9.52
N ASP A 63 -22.81 3.84 -10.17
CA ASP A 63 -23.52 2.56 -10.04
C ASP A 63 -23.54 2.08 -8.58
N ARG A 64 -22.41 2.21 -7.88
CA ARG A 64 -22.32 1.85 -6.45
C ARG A 64 -23.26 2.73 -5.62
N GLN A 65 -23.34 4.03 -5.90
CA GLN A 65 -24.20 4.96 -5.19
C GLN A 65 -25.68 4.69 -5.46
N GLU A 66 -26.04 4.42 -6.72
CA GLU A 66 -27.41 4.04 -7.10
C GLU A 66 -27.83 2.74 -6.39
N HIS A 67 -26.98 1.72 -6.42
CA HIS A 67 -27.22 0.46 -5.71
C HIS A 67 -27.44 0.71 -4.20
N LEU A 68 -26.61 1.53 -3.57
CA LEU A 68 -26.78 1.90 -2.15
C LEU A 68 -28.08 2.65 -1.89
N ALA A 69 -28.49 3.56 -2.77
CA ALA A 69 -29.76 4.27 -2.66
C ALA A 69 -30.96 3.31 -2.77
N GLY A 70 -30.92 2.39 -3.73
CA GLY A 70 -31.95 1.35 -3.93
C GLY A 70 -32.05 0.36 -2.76
N VAL A 71 -30.93 0.03 -2.11
CA VAL A 71 -30.91 -0.83 -0.92
C VAL A 71 -31.47 -0.07 0.30
N ARG A 72 -31.15 1.22 0.45
CA ARG A 72 -31.68 2.08 1.52
C ARG A 72 -33.19 2.30 1.41
N SER A 73 -33.72 2.54 0.21
CA SER A 73 -35.15 2.77 0.01
C SER A 73 -36.03 1.59 0.44
N ARG A 74 -35.49 0.36 0.37
CA ARG A 74 -36.15 -0.88 0.81
C ARG A 74 -35.94 -1.21 2.29
N GLY A 75 -35.29 -0.33 3.05
CA GLY A 75 -34.93 -0.59 4.45
C GLY A 75 -33.83 -1.63 4.65
N LYS A 76 -33.14 -2.04 3.58
CA LYS A 76 -32.06 -3.04 3.60
C LYS A 76 -30.67 -2.40 3.69
N GLY A 77 -30.61 -1.09 3.96
CA GLY A 77 -29.38 -0.33 4.12
C GLY A 77 -28.49 -0.87 5.23
N ALA A 78 -27.19 -0.60 5.13
CA ALA A 78 -26.26 -0.91 6.20
C ALA A 78 -26.71 -0.22 7.51
N PRO A 79 -26.67 -0.93 8.65
CA PRO A 79 -27.05 -0.35 9.93
C PRO A 79 -26.09 0.76 10.33
N LYS A 80 -26.53 1.63 11.25
CA LYS A 80 -25.68 2.69 11.79
C LYS A 80 -24.43 2.09 12.46
N LYS A 81 -23.25 2.52 12.02
CA LYS A 81 -21.97 2.14 12.65
C LYS A 81 -21.98 2.56 14.12
N LYS A 82 -21.73 1.61 15.03
CA LYS A 82 -21.60 1.89 16.47
C LYS A 82 -20.34 2.73 16.70
N SER A 83 -20.46 3.80 17.49
CA SER A 83 -19.35 4.72 17.80
C SER A 83 -18.67 4.43 19.14
N GLY A 84 -19.09 3.38 19.85
CA GLY A 84 -18.54 3.03 21.15
C GLY A 84 -18.94 1.61 21.58
N PRO A 85 -18.45 1.17 22.75
CA PRO A 85 -18.82 -0.11 23.35
C PRO A 85 -20.35 -0.21 23.50
N PRO A 86 -20.94 -1.42 23.43
CA PRO A 86 -22.34 -1.58 23.75
C PRO A 86 -22.57 -1.14 25.20
N SER A 87 -23.40 -0.12 25.43
CA SER A 87 -23.84 0.21 26.78
C SER A 87 -24.56 -1.01 27.36
N GLY A 88 -24.26 -1.35 28.61
CA GLY A 88 -24.89 -2.47 29.30
C GLY A 88 -26.41 -2.36 29.21
N LYS A 89 -27.08 -3.50 28.98
CA LYS A 89 -28.54 -3.60 28.80
C LYS A 89 -29.26 -2.77 29.88
N HIS A 90 -30.12 -1.83 29.47
CA HIS A 90 -31.15 -1.32 30.38
C HIS A 90 -32.03 -2.50 30.74
N LYS A 91 -32.02 -2.85 32.03
CA LYS A 91 -32.94 -3.81 32.64
C LYS A 91 -34.32 -3.17 32.76
#